data_AF-A0AAV4D6U1-F1
#
_entry.id   AF-A0AAV4D6U1-F1
#
_cell.length_a   1.000
_cell.length_b   1.000
_cell.length_c   1.000
_cell.angle_alpha   90.00
_cell.angle_beta   90.00
_cell.angle_gamma   90.00
#
_symmetry.space_group_name_H-M   'P 1'
#
loop_
_entity.id
_entity.type
_entity.pdbx_description
1 polymer ?
#
loop_
_entity_poly.entity_id
_entity_poly.type
_entity_poly.pdbx_seq_one_letter_code
_entity_poly.pdbx_strand_id
1 'polypeptide(L)'
;MRKDKERQGRTQISQGLNFVKEFLDRLPKMPSHYCRKDTHKLYLEPMFQSYADIYREYSSVCEAESKTKMSRTVFVGELKASNISIFVPRKDQCDLCCEFSQGNADETEYNQHRERKEYAQTEKAKDKEAYGHDGRTKVLCVDVRRVLLASCLKASALYYKTKLQVHNYTVFDMTSKDVVCFVWNEVHVEGGLNASEFASCLVSYLEGSVDSFDKAIIYSDGCTYQNRNRVLATALRFFCVRYGKTVEQKILERGHTQMEDDSVHATIVRRLKNMDIFAPLDYVNLIKVSRMSPRPYDVRYLTFDFFRDFEKIEEGAIKSIKPSKEANVTNICAFT
;
A
#
# COMPACT_ATOMS: atom_id res chain seq x y z
N MET A 1 -4.67 23.29 -57.60
CA MET A 1 -4.55 21.82 -57.41
C MET A 1 -3.75 21.40 -56.16
N ARG A 2 -2.46 21.73 -55.99
CA ARG A 2 -1.71 21.35 -54.76
C ARG A 2 -2.20 22.07 -53.49
N LYS A 3 -2.43 23.38 -53.56
CA LYS A 3 -2.96 24.19 -52.45
C LYS A 3 -4.38 23.80 -52.02
N ASP A 4 -5.21 23.36 -52.96
CA ASP A 4 -6.61 22.96 -52.68
C ASP A 4 -6.67 21.61 -51.93
N LYS A 5 -5.78 20.66 -52.28
CA LYS A 5 -5.63 19.38 -51.57
C LYS A 5 -5.10 19.56 -50.15
N GLU A 6 -4.14 20.46 -49.94
CA GLU A 6 -3.63 20.79 -48.60
C GLU A 6 -4.70 21.47 -47.72
N ARG A 7 -5.53 22.35 -48.32
CA ARG A 7 -6.61 23.04 -47.61
C ARG A 7 -7.74 22.08 -47.23
N GLN A 8 -8.12 21.16 -48.13
CA GLN A 8 -9.08 20.09 -47.84
C GLN A 8 -8.58 19.13 -46.75
N GLY A 9 -7.30 18.74 -46.79
CA GLY A 9 -6.70 17.89 -45.75
C GLY A 9 -6.72 18.53 -44.36
N ARG A 10 -6.46 19.84 -44.25
CA ARG A 10 -6.54 20.57 -42.98
C ARG A 10 -7.97 20.66 -42.43
N THR A 11 -8.96 20.91 -43.30
CA THR A 11 -10.38 20.97 -42.90
C THR A 11 -10.89 19.60 -42.41
N GLN A 12 -10.47 18.52 -43.06
CA GLN A 12 -10.85 17.16 -42.67
C GLN A 12 -10.24 16.74 -41.31
N ILE A 13 -8.99 17.14 -41.04
CA ILE A 13 -8.34 16.91 -39.74
C ILE A 13 -9.05 17.69 -38.62
N SER A 14 -9.44 18.95 -38.87
CA SER A 14 -10.19 19.73 -37.87
C SER A 14 -11.57 19.16 -37.56
N GLN A 15 -12.26 18.61 -38.57
CA GLN A 15 -13.56 17.97 -38.38
C GLN A 15 -13.43 16.66 -37.58
N GLY A 16 -12.40 15.85 -37.85
CA GLY A 16 -12.12 14.64 -37.11
C GLY A 16 -11.79 14.90 -35.63
N LEU A 17 -11.01 15.95 -35.35
CA LEU A 17 -10.70 16.37 -33.97
C LEU A 17 -11.94 16.87 -33.21
N ASN A 18 -12.81 17.65 -33.85
CA ASN A 18 -14.05 18.09 -33.23
C ASN A 18 -14.95 16.90 -32.87
N PHE A 19 -15.04 15.91 -33.76
CA PHE A 19 -15.83 14.70 -33.48
C PHE A 19 -15.27 13.88 -32.31
N VAL A 20 -13.94 13.80 -32.15
CA VAL A 20 -13.32 13.17 -30.97
C VAL A 20 -13.76 13.88 -29.69
N LYS A 21 -13.77 15.22 -29.68
CA LYS A 21 -14.19 16.01 -28.51
C LYS A 21 -15.68 15.79 -28.18
N GLU A 22 -16.55 15.86 -29.19
CA GLU A 22 -17.97 15.57 -29.04
C GLU A 22 -18.23 14.17 -28.46
N PHE A 23 -17.53 13.16 -28.97
CA PHE A 23 -17.63 11.80 -28.44
C PHE A 23 -17.19 11.75 -26.96
N LEU A 24 -16.04 12.34 -26.63
CA LEU A 24 -15.54 12.37 -25.26
C LEU A 24 -16.48 13.11 -24.31
N ASP A 25 -17.22 14.12 -24.78
CA ASP A 25 -18.19 14.89 -24.00
C ASP A 25 -19.50 14.16 -23.71
N ARG A 26 -19.90 13.23 -24.60
CA ARG A 26 -21.06 12.37 -24.37
C ARG A 26 -20.80 11.25 -23.36
N LEU A 27 -19.54 10.88 -23.11
CA LEU A 27 -19.24 9.82 -22.16
C LEU A 27 -19.61 10.25 -20.73
N PRO A 28 -20.23 9.37 -19.92
CA PRO A 28 -20.48 9.65 -18.51
C PRO A 28 -19.16 9.78 -17.76
N LYS A 29 -19.01 10.86 -17.00
CA LYS A 29 -17.77 11.20 -16.28
C LYS A 29 -18.09 11.60 -14.85
N MET A 30 -17.23 11.19 -13.93
CA MET A 30 -17.31 11.54 -12.52
C MET A 30 -16.04 12.29 -12.08
N PRO A 31 -16.14 13.32 -11.23
CA PRO A 31 -14.98 13.96 -10.64
C PRO A 31 -14.29 13.04 -9.63
N SER A 32 -12.98 13.24 -9.40
CA SER A 32 -12.28 12.57 -8.30
C SER A 32 -12.95 12.88 -6.96
N HIS A 33 -13.69 11.93 -6.36
CA HIS A 33 -14.31 12.14 -5.06
C HIS A 33 -13.29 12.26 -3.91
N TYR A 34 -12.11 11.64 -4.07
CA TYR A 34 -11.09 11.57 -3.02
C TYR A 34 -9.94 12.59 -3.16
N CYS A 35 -9.78 13.24 -4.32
CA CYS A 35 -8.68 14.19 -4.57
C CYS A 35 -9.16 15.52 -5.18
N ARG A 36 -10.31 16.04 -4.73
CA ARG A 36 -10.81 17.35 -5.19
C ARG A 36 -9.88 18.51 -4.82
N LYS A 37 -9.07 18.37 -3.76
CA LYS A 37 -8.11 19.40 -3.33
C LYS A 37 -6.88 19.50 -4.23
N ASP A 38 -6.49 18.41 -4.90
CA ASP A 38 -5.20 18.29 -5.60
C ASP A 38 -5.32 18.15 -7.13
N THR A 39 -6.49 17.78 -7.68
CA THR A 39 -6.66 17.58 -9.14
C THR A 39 -8.08 17.90 -9.64
N HIS A 40 -8.19 18.50 -10.82
CA HIS A 40 -9.46 18.65 -11.57
C HIS A 40 -9.72 17.49 -12.55
N LYS A 41 -9.19 16.30 -12.26
CA LYS A 41 -9.23 15.16 -13.19
C LYS A 41 -10.61 14.50 -13.24
N LEU A 42 -11.10 14.24 -14.45
CA LEU A 42 -12.37 13.57 -14.72
C LEU A 42 -12.13 12.08 -15.00
N TYR A 43 -12.96 11.23 -14.43
CA TYR A 43 -12.86 9.79 -14.59
C TYR A 43 -14.08 9.25 -15.33
N LEU A 44 -13.87 8.39 -16.31
CA LEU A 44 -14.96 7.63 -16.94
C LEU A 44 -15.48 6.59 -15.96
N GLU A 45 -16.79 6.36 -15.96
CA GLU A 45 -17.42 5.26 -15.23
C GLU A 45 -16.77 3.90 -15.57
N PRO A 46 -16.82 2.90 -14.66
CA PRO A 46 -16.07 1.64 -14.76
C PRO A 46 -16.50 0.70 -15.92
N MET A 47 -17.23 1.22 -16.91
CA MET A 47 -17.61 0.50 -18.13
C MET A 47 -16.42 0.23 -19.06
N PHE A 48 -15.35 1.02 -18.96
CA PHE A 48 -14.16 0.90 -19.80
C PHE A 48 -12.94 0.46 -18.98
N GLN A 49 -12.31 -0.66 -19.34
CA GLN A 49 -11.15 -1.19 -18.62
C GLN A 49 -9.81 -0.71 -19.19
N SER A 50 -9.79 -0.26 -20.43
CA SER A 50 -8.57 0.22 -21.10
C SER A 50 -8.85 1.29 -22.15
N TYR A 51 -7.83 2.05 -22.54
CA TYR A 51 -7.93 3.00 -23.66
C TYR A 51 -8.21 2.29 -25.00
N ALA A 52 -7.95 0.98 -25.09
CA ALA A 52 -8.33 0.20 -26.26
C ALA A 52 -9.85 0.03 -26.35
N ASP A 53 -10.52 -0.18 -25.21
CA ASP A 53 -11.96 -0.40 -25.16
C ASP A 53 -12.73 0.86 -25.55
N ILE A 54 -12.30 2.01 -25.03
CA ILE A 54 -12.88 3.32 -25.40
C ILE A 54 -12.67 3.59 -26.89
N TYR A 55 -11.49 3.29 -27.42
CA TYR A 55 -11.20 3.51 -28.84
C TYR A 55 -12.01 2.59 -29.76
N ARG A 56 -12.29 1.35 -29.32
CA ARG A 56 -13.18 0.43 -30.04
C ARG A 56 -14.61 0.96 -30.09
N GLU A 57 -15.11 1.50 -28.99
CA GLU A 57 -16.43 2.14 -28.94
C GLU A 57 -16.49 3.37 -29.85
N TYR A 58 -15.50 4.26 -29.77
CA TYR A 58 -15.36 5.40 -30.68
C TYR A 58 -15.35 4.98 -32.16
N SER A 59 -14.64 3.90 -32.49
CA SER A 59 -14.56 3.38 -33.86
C SER A 59 -15.92 2.86 -34.35
N SER A 60 -16.66 2.17 -33.49
CA SER A 60 -18.02 1.70 -33.76
C SER A 60 -18.98 2.87 -34.05
N VAL A 61 -18.92 3.93 -33.23
CA VAL A 61 -19.72 5.14 -33.43
C VAL A 61 -19.33 5.88 -34.72
N CYS A 62 -18.03 5.95 -35.05
CA CYS A 62 -17.60 6.51 -36.34
C CYS A 62 -18.18 5.75 -37.53
N GLU A 63 -18.23 4.42 -37.46
CA GLU A 63 -18.79 3.57 -38.52
C GLU A 63 -20.31 3.76 -38.64
N ALA A 64 -21.03 3.79 -37.51
CA ALA A 64 -22.47 4.03 -37.47
C ALA A 64 -22.87 5.42 -37.99
N GLU A 65 -22.12 6.48 -37.63
CA GLU A 65 -22.38 7.86 -38.05
C GLU A 65 -21.69 8.24 -39.37
N SER A 66 -21.06 7.28 -40.07
CA SER A 66 -20.30 7.50 -41.31
C SER A 66 -19.25 8.62 -41.22
N LYS A 67 -18.55 8.71 -40.07
CA LYS A 67 -17.49 9.68 -39.80
C LYS A 67 -16.11 9.10 -40.10
N THR A 68 -15.17 9.95 -40.51
CA THR A 68 -13.77 9.54 -40.66
C THR A 68 -13.13 9.33 -39.28
N LYS A 69 -12.70 8.09 -39.00
CA LYS A 69 -12.03 7.75 -37.73
C LYS A 69 -10.65 8.39 -37.63
N MET A 70 -10.37 8.99 -36.48
CA MET A 70 -9.01 9.45 -36.14
C MET A 70 -8.15 8.28 -35.63
N SER A 71 -6.83 8.39 -35.77
CA SER A 71 -5.92 7.37 -35.25
C SER A 71 -6.01 7.26 -33.73
N ARG A 72 -5.73 6.07 -33.18
CA ARG A 72 -5.72 5.83 -31.73
C ARG A 72 -4.78 6.79 -30.99
N THR A 73 -3.66 7.15 -31.60
CA THR A 73 -2.70 8.10 -31.03
C THR A 73 -3.31 9.48 -30.85
N VAL A 74 -4.01 9.98 -31.87
CA VAL A 74 -4.70 11.28 -31.82
C VAL A 74 -5.84 11.25 -30.81
N PHE A 75 -6.65 10.18 -30.83
CA PHE A 75 -7.74 10.00 -29.88
C PHE A 75 -7.27 10.00 -28.42
N VAL A 76 -6.23 9.22 -28.09
CA VAL A 76 -5.66 9.17 -26.74
C VAL A 76 -4.99 10.50 -26.36
N GLY A 77 -4.43 11.21 -27.33
CA GLY A 77 -3.89 12.57 -27.15
C GLY A 77 -4.97 13.55 -26.69
N GLU A 78 -6.10 13.60 -27.40
CA GLU A 78 -7.24 14.46 -27.05
C GLU A 78 -7.88 14.05 -25.72
N LEU A 79 -8.03 12.75 -25.45
CA LEU A 79 -8.56 12.25 -24.17
C LEU A 79 -7.72 12.75 -22.98
N LYS A 80 -6.40 12.76 -23.11
CA LYS A 80 -5.48 13.30 -22.10
C LYS A 80 -5.56 14.82 -22.01
N ALA A 81 -5.68 15.51 -23.15
CA ALA A 81 -5.81 16.97 -23.20
C ALA A 81 -7.11 17.45 -22.52
N SER A 82 -8.20 16.68 -22.64
CA SER A 82 -9.47 16.89 -21.93
C SER A 82 -9.42 16.50 -20.44
N ASN A 83 -8.26 16.10 -19.91
CA ASN A 83 -8.06 15.67 -18.53
C ASN A 83 -8.97 14.50 -18.09
N ILE A 84 -9.31 13.62 -19.04
CA ILE A 84 -10.14 12.43 -18.81
C ILE A 84 -9.22 11.23 -18.57
N SER A 85 -9.62 10.32 -17.69
CA SER A 85 -8.92 9.06 -17.44
C SER A 85 -9.90 7.94 -17.13
N ILE A 86 -9.46 6.70 -17.29
CA ILE A 86 -10.21 5.55 -16.82
C ILE A 86 -10.19 5.57 -15.28
N PHE A 87 -11.35 5.42 -14.67
CA PHE A 87 -11.44 5.17 -13.23
C PHE A 87 -10.84 3.80 -12.95
N VAL A 88 -9.74 3.77 -12.22
CA VAL A 88 -9.24 2.54 -11.61
C VAL A 88 -9.34 2.78 -10.12
N PRO A 89 -10.30 2.17 -9.40
CA PRO A 89 -10.29 2.25 -7.96
C PRO A 89 -8.97 1.63 -7.49
N ARG A 90 -8.08 2.45 -6.94
CA ARG A 90 -6.81 2.02 -6.35
C ARG A 90 -6.57 2.74 -5.05
N LYS A 91 -7.46 2.53 -4.10
CA LYS A 91 -7.17 2.58 -2.67
C LYS A 91 -8.04 1.51 -2.03
N ASP A 92 -7.49 0.75 -1.10
CA ASP A 92 -8.21 -0.28 -0.35
C ASP A 92 -9.45 0.35 0.26
N GLN A 93 -10.61 0.08 -0.35
CA GLN A 93 -11.86 0.59 0.17
C GLN A 93 -12.24 -0.28 1.35
N CYS A 94 -12.63 0.34 2.46
CA CYS A 94 -13.10 -0.39 3.62
C CYS A 94 -14.40 -1.13 3.25
N ASP A 95 -14.42 -2.45 3.43
CA ASP A 95 -15.57 -3.31 3.09
C ASP A 95 -16.85 -2.79 3.74
N LEU A 96 -16.82 -2.44 5.03
CA LEU A 96 -17.98 -1.89 5.74
C LEU A 96 -18.45 -0.54 5.17
N CYS A 97 -17.52 0.33 4.74
CA CYS A 97 -17.89 1.58 4.06
C CYS A 97 -18.50 1.32 2.67
N CYS A 98 -17.98 0.32 1.95
CA CYS A 98 -18.54 -0.11 0.68
C CYS A 98 -19.95 -0.68 0.88
N GLU A 99 -20.14 -1.58 1.83
CA GLU A 99 -21.42 -2.17 2.19
C GLU A 99 -22.44 -1.10 2.59
N PHE A 100 -22.06 -0.15 3.45
CA PHE A 100 -22.93 0.97 3.82
C PHE A 100 -23.30 1.83 2.61
N SER A 101 -22.34 2.13 1.72
CA SER A 101 -22.61 2.92 0.50
C SER A 101 -23.57 2.24 -0.47
N GLN A 102 -23.66 0.91 -0.41
CA GLN A 102 -24.60 0.09 -1.18
C GLN A 102 -25.92 -0.16 -0.44
N GLY A 103 -26.11 0.41 0.76
CA GLY A 103 -27.29 0.21 1.60
C GLY A 103 -27.37 -1.15 2.30
N ASN A 104 -26.24 -1.87 2.40
CA ASN A 104 -26.17 -3.24 2.92
C ASN A 104 -25.62 -3.34 4.35
N ALA A 105 -25.21 -2.22 4.97
CA ALA A 105 -24.71 -2.20 6.35
C ALA A 105 -25.60 -1.33 7.25
N ASP A 106 -25.62 -1.69 8.54
CA ASP A 106 -26.36 -0.95 9.56
C ASP A 106 -25.75 0.44 9.83
N GLU A 107 -26.61 1.44 10.00
CA GLU A 107 -26.17 2.82 10.23
C GLU A 107 -25.48 2.99 11.59
N THR A 108 -25.91 2.25 12.61
CA THR A 108 -25.26 2.26 13.93
C THR A 108 -23.86 1.67 13.84
N GLU A 109 -23.71 0.53 13.18
CA GLU A 109 -22.40 -0.12 12.97
C GLU A 109 -21.45 0.78 12.16
N TYR A 110 -21.96 1.43 11.11
CA TYR A 110 -21.19 2.39 10.31
C TYR A 110 -20.76 3.62 11.12
N ASN A 111 -21.64 4.19 11.93
CA ASN A 111 -21.32 5.35 12.78
C ASN A 111 -20.26 4.99 13.83
N GLN A 112 -20.40 3.84 14.49
CA GLN A 112 -19.38 3.37 15.45
C GLN A 112 -18.02 3.13 14.75
N HIS A 113 -18.02 2.57 13.54
CA HIS A 113 -16.81 2.40 12.74
C HIS A 113 -16.13 3.73 12.40
N ARG A 114 -16.92 4.76 12.08
CA ARG A 114 -16.39 6.11 11.86
C ARG A 114 -15.79 6.72 13.13
N GLU A 115 -16.46 6.57 14.27
CA GLU A 115 -15.96 7.06 15.56
C GLU A 115 -14.63 6.38 15.93
N ARG A 116 -14.54 5.05 15.77
CA ARG A 116 -13.30 4.29 16.03
C ARG A 116 -12.16 4.73 15.12
N LYS A 117 -12.46 4.99 13.85
CA LYS A 117 -11.50 5.57 12.89
C LYS A 117 -10.98 6.94 13.34
N GLU A 118 -11.88 7.86 13.64
CA GLU A 118 -11.53 9.23 14.04
C GLU A 118 -10.71 9.23 15.34
N TYR A 119 -11.09 8.36 16.29
CA TYR A 119 -10.34 8.17 17.52
C TYR A 119 -8.94 7.61 17.26
N ALA A 120 -8.80 6.55 16.45
CA ALA A 120 -7.48 5.97 16.12
C ALA A 120 -6.54 6.97 15.45
N GLN A 121 -7.06 7.81 14.55
CA GLN A 121 -6.30 8.89 13.91
C GLN A 121 -5.87 9.96 14.92
N THR A 122 -6.77 10.34 15.82
CA THR A 122 -6.48 11.31 16.89
C THR A 122 -5.42 10.78 17.84
N GLU A 123 -5.51 9.52 18.28
CA GLU A 123 -4.52 8.89 19.14
C GLU A 123 -3.14 8.81 18.47
N LYS A 124 -3.09 8.43 17.18
CA LYS A 124 -1.83 8.42 16.42
C LYS A 124 -1.22 9.82 16.28
N ALA A 125 -2.04 10.85 16.12
CA ALA A 125 -1.58 12.24 16.11
C ALA A 125 -1.01 12.67 17.47
N LYS A 126 -1.68 12.32 18.58
CA LYS A 126 -1.19 12.60 19.93
C LYS A 126 0.14 11.93 20.23
N ASP A 127 0.25 10.63 19.96
CA ASP A 127 1.52 9.90 20.14
C ASP A 127 2.62 10.50 19.27
N LYS A 128 2.25 10.99 18.08
CA LYS A 128 3.16 11.65 17.16
C LYS A 128 3.72 12.97 17.69
N GLU A 129 2.90 13.74 18.40
CA GLU A 129 3.31 14.97 19.06
C GLU A 129 4.11 14.68 20.33
N ALA A 130 3.70 13.69 21.11
CA ALA A 130 4.31 13.33 22.39
C ALA A 130 5.78 12.89 22.24
N TYR A 131 6.11 12.09 21.22
CA TYR A 131 7.50 11.61 21.03
C TYR A 131 8.49 12.72 20.71
N GLY A 132 8.02 13.90 20.25
CA GLY A 132 8.89 15.04 19.95
C GLY A 132 9.51 15.68 21.19
N HIS A 133 8.97 15.39 22.39
CA HIS A 133 9.29 16.10 23.61
C HIS A 133 10.11 15.29 24.64
N ASP A 134 9.98 13.96 24.69
CA ASP A 134 10.64 13.14 25.72
C ASP A 134 12.00 12.55 25.30
N GLY A 135 12.28 12.46 24.00
CA GLY A 135 13.51 11.89 23.44
C GLY A 135 13.77 10.42 23.77
N ARG A 136 12.82 9.73 24.41
CA ARG A 136 12.95 8.34 24.91
C ARG A 136 11.78 7.46 24.50
N THR A 137 10.75 8.01 23.86
CA THR A 137 9.67 7.23 23.25
C THR A 137 9.88 7.09 21.74
N LYS A 138 9.80 5.85 21.25
CA LYS A 138 9.72 5.56 19.81
C LYS A 138 8.29 5.29 19.40
N VAL A 139 7.88 5.85 18.28
CA VAL A 139 6.62 5.50 17.63
C VAL A 139 6.93 4.84 16.30
N LEU A 140 6.52 3.58 16.18
CA LEU A 140 6.81 2.72 15.04
C LEU A 140 5.53 2.42 14.28
N CYS A 141 5.60 2.42 12.96
CA CYS A 141 4.59 1.80 12.11
C CYS A 141 5.21 0.56 11.47
N VAL A 142 4.44 -0.53 11.42
CA VAL A 142 4.90 -1.78 10.83
C VAL A 142 3.88 -2.32 9.85
N ASP A 143 4.36 -2.79 8.71
CA ASP A 143 3.52 -3.40 7.69
C ASP A 143 4.30 -4.39 6.80
N VAL A 144 3.59 -5.38 6.27
CA VAL A 144 4.12 -6.33 5.30
C VAL A 144 3.67 -5.92 3.92
N ARG A 145 4.64 -5.64 3.04
CA ARG A 145 4.33 -5.33 1.65
C ARG A 145 3.69 -6.54 0.96
N ARG A 146 2.80 -6.27 0.01
CA ARG A 146 2.34 -7.27 -0.97
C ARG A 146 3.52 -8.08 -1.55
N VAL A 147 3.35 -9.40 -1.62
CA VAL A 147 4.35 -10.36 -2.11
C VAL A 147 5.02 -9.91 -3.41
N LEU A 148 6.35 -9.99 -3.42
CA LEU A 148 7.20 -9.75 -4.58
C LEU A 148 7.56 -11.09 -5.24
N LEU A 149 7.85 -11.07 -6.54
CA LEU A 149 8.08 -12.28 -7.32
C LEU A 149 9.40 -12.18 -8.09
N ALA A 150 10.29 -13.14 -7.90
CA ALA A 150 11.55 -13.26 -8.65
C ALA A 150 11.59 -14.56 -9.47
N SER A 151 12.06 -14.58 -10.71
CA SER A 151 12.43 -13.43 -11.55
C SER A 151 11.20 -12.67 -12.08
N CYS A 152 11.32 -11.36 -12.25
CA CYS A 152 10.33 -10.49 -12.89
C CYS A 152 10.98 -9.83 -14.12
N LEU A 153 10.77 -10.43 -15.30
CA LEU A 153 11.27 -9.94 -16.59
C LEU A 153 10.10 -9.82 -17.59
N LYS A 154 10.32 -9.08 -18.68
CA LYS A 154 9.33 -8.93 -19.77
C LYS A 154 9.25 -10.14 -20.73
N ALA A 155 9.98 -11.21 -20.46
CA ALA A 155 10.00 -12.40 -21.29
C ALA A 155 8.70 -13.21 -21.15
N SER A 156 8.05 -13.53 -22.28
CA SER A 156 6.80 -14.31 -22.31
C SER A 156 6.94 -15.70 -21.67
N ALA A 157 8.13 -16.31 -21.76
CA ALA A 157 8.42 -17.60 -21.14
C ALA A 157 8.25 -17.62 -19.61
N LEU A 158 8.40 -16.48 -18.92
CA LEU A 158 8.20 -16.38 -17.47
C LEU A 158 6.74 -16.52 -17.03
N TYR A 159 5.79 -16.45 -17.96
CA TYR A 159 4.39 -16.68 -17.64
C TYR A 159 4.13 -18.11 -17.16
N TYR A 160 4.85 -19.08 -17.73
CA TYR A 160 4.68 -20.50 -17.44
C TYR A 160 5.62 -21.05 -16.38
N LYS A 161 6.46 -20.19 -15.77
CA LYS A 161 7.43 -20.60 -14.76
C LYS A 161 6.97 -20.20 -13.36
N THR A 162 7.17 -21.09 -12.41
CA THR A 162 7.05 -20.79 -10.99
C THR A 162 8.02 -19.67 -10.63
N LYS A 163 7.54 -18.68 -9.89
CA LYS A 163 8.32 -17.53 -9.44
C LYS A 163 8.52 -17.64 -7.95
N LEU A 164 9.74 -17.36 -7.52
CA LEU A 164 10.11 -17.32 -6.13
C LEU A 164 9.39 -16.17 -5.43
N GLN A 165 8.76 -16.45 -4.31
CA GLN A 165 8.15 -15.43 -3.47
C GLN A 165 9.22 -14.72 -2.63
N VAL A 166 9.17 -13.40 -2.63
CA VAL A 166 10.04 -12.52 -1.85
C VAL A 166 9.16 -11.62 -0.99
N HIS A 167 9.45 -11.56 0.29
CA HIS A 167 8.71 -10.80 1.29
C HIS A 167 9.51 -9.58 1.72
N ASN A 168 8.80 -8.53 2.13
CA ASN A 168 9.38 -7.29 2.62
C ASN A 168 8.55 -6.77 3.79
N TYR A 169 9.02 -7.03 5.02
CA TYR A 169 8.46 -6.44 6.23
C TYR A 169 9.14 -5.12 6.53
N THR A 170 8.36 -4.07 6.71
CA THR A 170 8.85 -2.71 6.87
C THR A 170 8.57 -2.24 8.29
N VAL A 171 9.59 -1.65 8.91
CA VAL A 171 9.48 -0.92 10.17
C VAL A 171 9.82 0.54 9.89
N PHE A 172 8.85 1.42 10.03
CA PHE A 172 9.01 2.86 9.90
C PHE A 172 9.11 3.49 11.30
N ASP A 173 10.24 4.14 11.59
CA ASP A 173 10.42 4.95 12.78
C ASP A 173 9.84 6.35 12.54
N MET A 174 8.69 6.65 13.16
CA MET A 174 8.06 7.96 13.02
C MET A 174 8.89 9.07 13.67
N THR A 175 9.68 8.75 14.69
CA THR A 175 10.53 9.70 15.41
C THR A 175 11.70 10.13 14.53
N SER A 176 12.53 9.18 14.07
CA SER A 176 13.73 9.50 13.29
C SER A 176 13.52 9.59 11.78
N LYS A 177 12.36 9.14 11.28
CA LYS A 177 12.05 8.90 9.86
C LYS A 177 12.93 7.83 9.22
N ASP A 178 13.62 7.02 10.03
CA ASP A 178 14.37 5.87 9.53
C ASP A 178 13.42 4.74 9.19
N VAL A 179 13.87 3.90 8.24
CA VAL A 179 13.07 2.79 7.74
C VAL A 179 13.99 1.61 7.59
N VAL A 180 13.60 0.50 8.20
CA VAL A 180 14.25 -0.79 8.06
C VAL A 180 13.34 -1.73 7.29
N CYS A 181 13.86 -2.30 6.23
CA CYS A 181 13.20 -3.29 5.38
C CYS A 181 13.85 -4.66 5.61
N PHE A 182 13.10 -5.59 6.17
CA PHE A 182 13.49 -6.99 6.32
C PHE A 182 13.02 -7.76 5.09
N VAL A 183 13.97 -8.29 4.31
CA VAL A 183 13.71 -8.95 3.03
C VAL A 183 14.16 -10.40 3.10
N TRP A 184 13.27 -11.33 2.77
CA TRP A 184 13.58 -12.75 2.69
C TRP A 184 12.80 -13.39 1.55
N ASN A 185 13.17 -14.61 1.19
CA ASN A 185 12.45 -15.40 0.20
C ASN A 185 12.04 -16.75 0.79
N GLU A 186 11.13 -17.44 0.10
CA GLU A 186 10.55 -18.72 0.55
C GLU A 186 11.56 -19.89 0.65
N VAL A 187 12.77 -19.78 0.11
CA VAL A 187 13.84 -20.80 0.22
C VAL A 187 14.65 -20.64 1.50
N HIS A 188 14.77 -19.42 2.01
CA HIS A 188 15.58 -19.11 3.20
C HIS A 188 14.82 -19.21 4.51
N VAL A 189 13.54 -19.56 4.45
CA VAL A 189 12.67 -19.87 5.58
C VAL A 189 12.07 -21.24 5.28
N GLU A 190 11.70 -22.03 6.30
CA GLU A 190 10.96 -23.29 6.12
C GLU A 190 9.52 -23.05 5.59
N GLY A 191 9.37 -22.27 4.51
CA GLY A 191 8.08 -21.93 3.89
C GLY A 191 7.15 -21.06 4.74
N GLY A 192 7.63 -20.43 5.83
CA GLY A 192 6.80 -19.70 6.78
C GLY A 192 6.52 -18.24 6.42
N LEU A 193 5.24 -17.90 6.26
CA LEU A 193 4.68 -16.60 6.66
C LEU A 193 3.97 -16.78 8.00
N ASN A 194 4.68 -17.30 9.01
CA ASN A 194 4.17 -17.54 10.35
C ASN A 194 4.53 -16.37 11.27
N ALA A 195 3.94 -16.40 12.47
CA ALA A 195 4.06 -15.30 13.42
C ALA A 195 5.48 -15.13 13.97
N SER A 196 6.27 -16.20 14.05
CA SER A 196 7.64 -16.17 14.55
C SER A 196 8.58 -15.39 13.63
N GLU A 197 8.38 -15.41 12.30
CA GLU A 197 9.20 -14.60 11.40
C GLU A 197 8.98 -13.10 11.60
N PHE A 198 7.72 -12.67 11.70
CA PHE A 198 7.38 -11.26 11.95
C PHE A 198 7.86 -10.81 13.34
N ALA A 199 7.68 -11.66 14.35
CA ALA A 199 8.19 -11.41 15.70
C ALA A 199 9.72 -11.28 15.72
N SER A 200 10.45 -12.14 14.97
CA SER A 200 11.91 -12.09 14.87
C SER A 200 12.40 -10.77 14.28
N CYS A 201 11.75 -10.30 13.20
CA CYS A 201 12.08 -9.03 12.58
C CYS A 201 11.87 -7.85 13.55
N LEU A 202 10.70 -7.80 14.20
CA LEU A 202 10.37 -6.71 15.11
C LEU A 202 11.25 -6.70 16.36
N VAL A 203 11.46 -7.87 16.98
CA VAL A 203 12.37 -7.99 18.14
C VAL A 203 13.80 -7.62 17.75
N SER A 204 14.31 -8.06 16.59
CA SER A 204 15.63 -7.68 16.11
C SER A 204 15.77 -6.17 15.90
N TYR A 205 14.73 -5.50 15.39
CA TYR A 205 14.70 -4.05 15.27
C TYR A 205 14.78 -3.35 16.64
N LEU A 206 13.98 -3.81 17.60
CA LEU A 206 13.95 -3.26 18.96
C LEU A 206 15.27 -3.50 19.69
N GLU A 207 15.84 -4.71 19.61
CA GLU A 207 17.15 -5.05 20.18
C GLU A 207 18.27 -4.19 19.60
N GLY A 208 18.26 -3.96 18.28
CA GLY A 208 19.26 -3.11 17.61
C GLY A 208 19.16 -1.62 17.96
N SER A 209 18.09 -1.19 18.64
CA SER A 209 17.89 0.19 19.06
C SER A 209 17.57 0.32 20.55
N VAL A 210 17.85 -0.70 21.35
CA VAL A 210 17.42 -0.82 22.75
C VAL A 210 17.89 0.32 23.66
N ASP A 211 19.07 0.88 23.39
CA ASP A 211 19.63 1.99 24.18
C ASP A 211 19.00 3.35 23.84
N SER A 212 18.30 3.45 22.71
CA SER A 212 17.77 4.70 22.18
C SER A 212 16.35 5.03 22.65
N PHE A 213 15.68 4.14 23.37
CA PHE A 213 14.32 4.34 23.86
C PHE A 213 14.08 3.60 25.17
N ASP A 214 13.11 4.07 25.96
CA ASP A 214 12.58 3.37 27.14
C ASP A 214 11.17 2.84 26.89
N LYS A 215 10.40 3.53 26.03
CA LYS A 215 9.07 3.12 25.57
C LYS A 215 9.03 3.03 24.04
N ALA A 216 8.43 1.96 23.52
CA ALA A 216 8.07 1.84 22.11
C ALA A 216 6.55 1.70 21.95
N ILE A 217 5.96 2.50 21.08
CA ILE A 217 4.56 2.40 20.67
C ILE A 217 4.55 1.89 19.23
N ILE A 218 3.87 0.78 18.97
CA ILE A 218 3.88 0.08 17.70
C ILE A 218 2.47 0.12 17.11
N TYR A 219 2.32 0.83 16.00
CA TYR A 219 1.13 0.81 15.17
C TYR A 219 1.23 -0.30 14.13
N SER A 220 0.20 -1.13 14.05
CA SER A 220 0.12 -2.22 13.08
C SER A 220 -1.31 -2.42 12.58
N ASP A 221 -1.46 -3.13 11.47
CA ASP A 221 -2.76 -3.68 11.09
C ASP A 221 -3.21 -4.81 12.03
N GLY A 222 -4.45 -5.26 11.85
CA GLY A 222 -5.03 -6.38 12.59
C GLY A 222 -4.83 -7.75 11.95
N CYS A 223 -3.81 -7.95 11.11
CA CYS A 223 -3.54 -9.23 10.47
C CYS A 223 -3.15 -10.27 11.53
N THR A 224 -3.90 -11.37 11.62
CA THR A 224 -3.79 -12.32 12.73
C THR A 224 -2.46 -13.04 12.73
N TYR A 225 -2.02 -13.59 11.60
CA TYR A 225 -0.76 -14.34 11.55
C TYR A 225 0.49 -13.44 11.62
N GLN A 226 0.35 -12.13 11.43
CA GLN A 226 1.47 -11.18 11.47
C GLN A 226 1.53 -10.43 12.80
N ASN A 227 0.49 -9.64 13.08
CA ASN A 227 0.51 -8.59 14.09
C ASN A 227 -0.43 -8.89 15.26
N ARG A 228 -1.57 -9.57 15.03
CA ARG A 228 -2.56 -9.88 16.07
C ARG A 228 -2.55 -11.37 16.44
N ASN A 229 -1.45 -11.82 17.06
CA ASN A 229 -1.32 -13.19 17.57
C ASN A 229 -0.52 -13.27 18.88
N ARG A 230 -0.72 -14.38 19.58
CA ARG A 230 -0.06 -14.68 20.86
C ARG A 230 1.47 -14.75 20.76
N VAL A 231 2.00 -15.09 19.60
CA VAL A 231 3.43 -15.35 19.38
C VAL A 231 4.18 -14.04 19.42
N LEU A 232 3.71 -13.04 18.65
CA LEU A 232 4.25 -11.68 18.69
C LEU A 232 4.11 -11.06 20.07
N ALA A 233 2.94 -11.18 20.69
CA ALA A 233 2.71 -10.68 22.05
C ALA A 233 3.69 -11.31 23.06
N THR A 234 3.92 -12.62 22.95
CA THR A 234 4.88 -13.35 23.79
C THR A 234 6.30 -12.83 23.54
N ALA A 235 6.72 -12.73 22.27
CA ALA A 235 8.04 -12.23 21.90
C ALA A 235 8.31 -10.81 22.45
N LEU A 236 7.34 -9.90 22.32
CA LEU A 236 7.41 -8.54 22.85
C LEU A 236 7.49 -8.53 24.38
N ARG A 237 6.71 -9.38 25.07
CA ARG A 237 6.80 -9.52 26.52
C ARG A 237 8.20 -9.96 26.97
N PHE A 238 8.79 -10.96 26.32
CA PHE A 238 10.14 -11.42 26.64
C PHE A 238 11.18 -10.32 26.40
N PHE A 239 11.01 -9.54 25.32
CA PHE A 239 11.83 -8.35 25.08
C PHE A 239 11.72 -7.34 26.23
N CYS A 240 10.50 -6.98 26.66
CA CYS A 240 10.26 -6.05 27.77
C CYS A 240 10.96 -6.50 29.05
N VAL A 241 10.75 -7.77 29.45
CA VAL A 241 11.34 -8.34 30.68
C VAL A 241 12.86 -8.38 30.60
N ARG A 242 13.42 -8.76 29.45
CA ARG A 242 14.87 -8.89 29.28
C ARG A 242 15.60 -7.56 29.35
N TYR A 243 15.02 -6.51 28.77
CA TYR A 243 15.69 -5.21 28.59
C TYR A 243 15.15 -4.10 29.50
N GLY A 244 14.13 -4.39 30.32
CA GLY A 244 13.49 -3.39 31.17
C GLY A 244 12.84 -2.27 30.37
N LYS A 245 12.18 -2.60 29.25
CA LYS A 245 11.57 -1.65 28.32
C LYS A 245 10.05 -1.82 28.31
N THR A 246 9.34 -0.76 27.96
CA THR A 246 7.89 -0.80 27.78
C THR A 246 7.53 -0.86 26.30
N VAL A 247 6.73 -1.84 25.89
CA VAL A 247 6.20 -1.92 24.53
C VAL A 247 4.68 -1.88 24.56
N GLU A 248 4.11 -0.94 23.80
CA GLU A 248 2.68 -0.78 23.63
C GLU A 248 2.32 -1.04 22.17
N GLN A 249 1.48 -2.05 21.91
CA GLN A 249 0.98 -2.32 20.56
C GLN A 249 -0.41 -1.72 20.39
N LYS A 250 -0.58 -0.87 19.37
CA LYS A 250 -1.84 -0.26 18.96
C LYS A 250 -2.27 -0.85 17.62
N ILE A 251 -3.28 -1.72 17.65
CA ILE A 251 -3.80 -2.41 16.47
C ILE A 251 -4.90 -1.56 15.82
N LEU A 252 -4.73 -1.25 14.54
CA LEU A 252 -5.65 -0.40 13.79
C LEU A 252 -6.81 -1.19 13.16
N GLU A 253 -7.94 -0.53 12.98
CA GLU A 253 -9.10 -1.11 12.29
C GLU A 253 -8.84 -1.28 10.78
N ARG A 254 -9.50 -2.30 10.20
CA ARG A 254 -9.33 -2.66 8.79
C ARG A 254 -9.90 -1.58 7.87
N GLY A 255 -9.23 -1.36 6.74
CA GLY A 255 -9.71 -0.48 5.66
C GLY A 255 -9.55 1.02 5.88
N HIS A 256 -8.99 1.45 7.02
CA HIS A 256 -8.75 2.86 7.34
C HIS A 256 -7.35 3.16 7.89
N THR A 257 -6.43 2.23 7.67
CA THR A 257 -5.04 2.31 8.08
C THR A 257 -4.34 3.37 7.21
N GLN A 258 -4.01 4.52 7.81
CA GLN A 258 -3.06 5.46 7.22
C GLN A 258 -1.70 5.17 7.85
N MET A 259 -0.89 4.35 7.18
CA MET A 259 0.43 3.95 7.67
C MET A 259 1.52 4.68 6.92
N GLU A 260 2.56 5.08 7.64
CA GLU A 260 3.75 5.68 7.05
C GLU A 260 4.44 4.67 6.11
N ASP A 261 4.29 3.37 6.36
CA ASP A 261 4.75 2.28 5.51
C ASP A 261 4.15 2.32 4.09
N ASP A 262 2.91 2.82 3.91
CA ASP A 262 2.27 2.97 2.60
C ASP A 262 3.13 3.87 1.69
N SER A 263 3.71 4.92 2.26
CA SER A 263 4.59 5.85 1.54
C SER A 263 5.91 5.20 1.13
N VAL A 264 6.42 4.28 1.96
CA VAL A 264 7.62 3.47 1.68
C VAL A 264 7.32 2.51 0.54
N HIS A 265 6.25 1.74 0.66
CA HIS A 265 5.86 0.76 -0.34
C HIS A 265 5.55 1.42 -1.68
N ALA A 266 4.85 2.56 -1.70
CA ALA A 266 4.61 3.34 -2.91
C ALA A 266 5.92 3.82 -3.56
N THR A 267 6.91 4.19 -2.77
CA THR A 267 8.23 4.60 -3.26
C THR A 267 9.00 3.43 -3.86
N ILE A 268 9.01 2.28 -3.20
CA ILE A 268 9.63 1.06 -3.71
C ILE A 268 8.91 0.59 -4.99
N VAL A 269 7.57 0.59 -5.04
CA VAL A 269 6.79 0.23 -6.24
C VAL A 269 7.20 1.09 -7.43
N ARG A 270 7.34 2.40 -7.23
CA ARG A 270 7.79 3.32 -8.28
C ARG A 270 9.20 2.98 -8.76
N ARG A 271 10.12 2.64 -7.85
CA ARG A 271 11.49 2.27 -8.20
C ARG A 271 11.57 0.95 -8.98
N LEU A 272 10.77 -0.03 -8.59
CA LEU A 272 10.75 -1.35 -9.24
C LEU A 272 10.02 -1.34 -10.58
N LYS A 273 9.24 -0.29 -10.87
CA LYS A 273 8.50 -0.17 -12.12
C LYS A 273 9.47 -0.16 -13.30
N ASN A 274 9.28 -1.11 -14.21
CA ASN A 274 10.09 -1.31 -15.42
C ASN A 274 11.53 -1.77 -15.18
N MET A 275 11.88 -2.21 -13.97
CA MET A 275 13.16 -2.86 -13.72
C MET A 275 13.04 -4.37 -13.97
N ASP A 276 14.08 -4.94 -14.56
CA ASP A 276 14.22 -6.38 -14.68
C ASP A 276 14.81 -6.94 -13.38
N ILE A 277 14.13 -7.94 -12.80
CA ILE A 277 14.54 -8.62 -11.57
C ILE A 277 14.93 -10.05 -11.94
N PHE A 278 16.22 -10.36 -11.81
CA PHE A 278 16.76 -11.69 -12.11
C PHE A 278 16.78 -12.56 -10.86
N ALA A 279 17.13 -11.99 -9.71
CA ALA A 279 17.27 -12.69 -8.43
C ALA A 279 16.64 -11.91 -7.27
N PRO A 280 16.32 -12.58 -6.14
CA PRO A 280 15.81 -11.91 -4.95
C PRO A 280 16.72 -10.80 -4.41
N LEU A 281 18.03 -10.97 -4.56
CA LEU A 281 19.03 -10.00 -4.12
C LEU A 281 18.92 -8.65 -4.89
N ASP A 282 18.38 -8.65 -6.11
CA ASP A 282 18.14 -7.42 -6.86
C ASP A 282 17.15 -6.51 -6.13
N TYR A 283 16.16 -7.11 -5.44
CA TYR A 283 15.24 -6.34 -4.61
C TYR A 283 15.96 -5.62 -3.48
N VAL A 284 16.95 -6.24 -2.84
CA VAL A 284 17.70 -5.62 -1.73
C VAL A 284 18.35 -4.33 -2.18
N ASN A 285 19.08 -4.39 -3.31
CA ASN A 285 19.77 -3.25 -3.87
C ASN A 285 18.80 -2.14 -4.31
N LEU A 286 17.69 -2.51 -4.96
CA LEU A 286 16.69 -1.56 -5.46
C LEU A 286 15.89 -0.92 -4.33
N ILE A 287 15.52 -1.68 -3.30
CA ILE A 287 14.83 -1.17 -2.11
C ILE A 287 15.74 -0.16 -1.41
N LYS A 288 17.01 -0.49 -1.16
CA LYS A 288 17.96 0.36 -0.44
C LYS A 288 18.02 1.78 -1.02
N VAL A 289 18.09 1.88 -2.34
CA VAL A 289 18.19 3.17 -3.07
C VAL A 289 16.84 3.78 -3.48
N SER A 290 15.71 3.21 -3.02
CA SER A 290 14.38 3.68 -3.41
C SER A 290 14.09 5.09 -2.89
N ARG A 291 14.52 5.41 -1.65
CA ARG A 291 14.35 6.74 -1.04
C ARG A 291 15.64 7.54 -1.08
N MET A 292 15.54 8.79 -1.54
CA MET A 292 16.67 9.73 -1.57
C MET A 292 16.72 10.64 -0.33
N SER A 293 15.57 11.10 0.15
CA SER A 293 15.44 11.99 1.31
C SER A 293 14.43 11.42 2.33
N PRO A 294 14.67 11.52 3.64
CA PRO A 294 15.84 12.15 4.28
C PRO A 294 17.12 11.31 4.14
N ARG A 295 16.99 9.98 4.02
CA ARG A 295 18.11 9.05 3.80
C ARG A 295 17.64 7.73 3.15
N PRO A 296 18.54 6.94 2.54
CA PRO A 296 18.23 5.61 2.03
C PRO A 296 17.59 4.68 3.07
N TYR A 297 16.97 3.59 2.62
CA TYR A 297 16.44 2.56 3.53
C TYR A 297 17.56 1.65 4.03
N ASP A 298 17.50 1.24 5.30
CA ASP A 298 18.28 0.10 5.78
C ASP A 298 17.58 -1.18 5.29
N VAL A 299 18.30 -2.07 4.63
CA VAL A 299 17.72 -3.29 4.05
C VAL A 299 18.52 -4.48 4.52
N ARG A 300 17.84 -5.39 5.23
CA ARG A 300 18.42 -6.59 5.80
C ARG A 300 17.90 -7.79 5.04
N TYR A 301 18.80 -8.48 4.33
CA TYR A 301 18.47 -9.72 3.67
C TYR A 301 18.62 -10.88 4.67
N LEU A 302 17.53 -11.58 4.92
CA LEU A 302 17.46 -12.56 6.00
C LEU A 302 17.62 -13.99 5.48
N THR A 303 18.26 -14.80 6.31
CA THR A 303 18.50 -16.23 6.14
C THR A 303 17.91 -17.00 7.32
N PHE A 304 17.86 -18.33 7.19
CA PHE A 304 17.22 -19.21 8.17
C PHE A 304 17.70 -18.98 9.62
N ASP A 305 18.99 -18.74 9.79
CA ASP A 305 19.65 -18.49 11.08
C ASP A 305 19.20 -17.21 11.79
N PHE A 306 18.55 -16.28 11.08
CA PHE A 306 18.00 -15.07 11.67
C PHE A 306 16.73 -15.33 12.48
N PHE A 307 15.91 -16.28 12.05
CA PHE A 307 14.56 -16.46 12.57
C PHE A 307 14.58 -17.27 13.87
N ARG A 308 13.95 -16.72 14.90
CA ARG A 308 13.77 -17.36 16.21
C ARG A 308 12.37 -17.95 16.27
N ASP A 309 12.26 -19.17 16.78
CA ASP A 309 11.00 -19.86 16.96
C ASP A 309 10.37 -19.47 18.31
N PHE A 310 9.47 -18.49 18.27
CA PHE A 310 8.73 -18.03 19.44
C PHE A 310 7.49 -18.89 19.73
N GLU A 311 7.10 -19.78 18.83
CA GLU A 311 5.95 -20.68 19.03
C GLU A 311 6.24 -21.77 20.05
N LYS A 312 7.51 -22.21 20.13
CA LYS A 312 8.00 -23.21 21.09
C LYS A 312 8.12 -22.69 22.53
N ILE A 313 7.89 -21.40 22.77
CA ILE A 313 7.93 -20.85 24.12
C ILE A 313 6.61 -21.19 24.83
N GLU A 314 6.67 -22.10 25.80
CA GLU A 314 5.51 -22.49 26.61
C GLU A 314 5.48 -21.77 27.96
N GLU A 315 6.62 -21.72 28.64
CA GLU A 315 6.74 -21.08 29.95
C GLU A 315 6.72 -19.56 29.81
N GLY A 316 5.87 -18.87 30.57
CA GLY A 316 5.72 -17.42 30.50
C GLY A 316 5.02 -16.89 29.23
N ALA A 317 4.58 -17.77 28.33
CA ALA A 317 3.88 -17.39 27.12
C ALA A 317 2.51 -16.76 27.39
N ILE A 318 2.11 -15.83 26.54
CA ILE A 318 0.78 -15.24 26.59
C ILE A 318 -0.23 -16.23 26.02
N LYS A 319 -1.22 -16.62 26.82
CA LYS A 319 -2.23 -17.61 26.43
C LYS A 319 -3.29 -17.06 25.48
N SER A 320 -3.62 -15.77 25.58
CA SER A 320 -4.64 -15.13 24.76
C SER A 320 -4.47 -13.61 24.76
N ILE A 321 -4.71 -12.97 23.61
CA ILE A 321 -4.85 -11.53 23.50
C ILE A 321 -6.31 -11.19 23.77
N LYS A 322 -6.63 -10.78 25.01
CA LYS A 322 -7.97 -10.32 25.36
C LYS A 322 -8.09 -8.81 25.09
N PRO A 323 -9.24 -8.34 24.55
CA PRO A 323 -9.54 -6.91 24.54
C PRO A 323 -9.59 -6.36 25.97
N SER A 324 -8.98 -5.21 26.21
CA SER A 324 -9.18 -4.51 27.49
C SER A 324 -10.59 -3.92 27.52
N LYS A 325 -11.25 -3.96 28.69
CA LYS A 325 -12.62 -3.45 28.86
C LYS A 325 -12.72 -1.92 28.85
N GLU A 326 -11.59 -1.22 28.85
CA GLU A 326 -11.50 0.24 28.91
C GLU A 326 -11.11 0.88 27.57
N ALA A 327 -10.85 0.09 26.53
CA ALA A 327 -10.40 0.64 25.25
C ALA A 327 -11.56 0.76 24.25
N ASN A 328 -11.92 2.01 23.92
CA ASN A 328 -12.65 2.34 22.69
C ASN A 328 -11.78 2.20 21.42
N VAL A 329 -10.70 1.40 21.48
CA VAL A 329 -9.90 0.93 20.34
C VAL A 329 -9.62 -0.54 20.56
N THR A 330 -9.97 -1.34 19.58
CA THR A 330 -9.96 -2.81 19.57
C THR A 330 -8.56 -3.42 19.49
N ASN A 331 -7.63 -2.95 20.34
CA ASN A 331 -6.75 -3.71 21.24
C ASN A 331 -5.47 -2.93 21.52
N ILE A 332 -5.44 -2.24 22.66
CA ILE A 332 -4.21 -1.76 23.29
C ILE A 332 -3.69 -2.90 24.16
N CYS A 333 -2.60 -3.54 23.75
CA CYS A 333 -1.85 -4.45 24.62
C CYS A 333 -0.60 -3.70 25.10
N ALA A 334 -0.67 -3.19 26.33
CA ALA A 334 0.52 -2.73 27.02
C ALA A 334 1.24 -3.97 27.59
N PHE A 335 2.49 -4.17 27.19
CA PHE A 335 3.37 -5.18 27.77
C PHE A 335 4.36 -4.45 28.68
N THR A 336 4.11 -4.53 29.99
CA THR A 336 5.01 -4.06 31.06
C THR A 336 5.91 -5.17 31.55
#